data_AF-A0A8S9X4H1-F1
#
_entry.id   AF-A0A8S9X4H1-F1
#
_cell.length_a   1.000
_cell.length_b   1.000
_cell.length_c   1.000
_cell.angle_alpha   90.00
_cell.angle_beta   90.00
_cell.angle_gamma   90.00
#
_symmetry.space_group_name_H-M   'P 1'
#
loop_
_entity.id
_entity.type
_entity.pdbx_description
1 polymer ?
#
loop_
_entity_poly.entity_id
_entity_poly.type
_entity_poly.pdbx_seq_one_letter_code
_entity_poly.pdbx_strand_id
1 'polypeptide(L)'
;MQAKKKTGPSTMNFRPNSEADGTKGTKPTANRSSVSDVLLSVFLFGCRKFMFVNTFYRVLYYLALTFLVSVVMDFLPAGKAISRKDSFLNKYFVKIGWGWTLLVALPFISLTSFVHSCGNREKVIRSVSRLVVATVLWYVATNFFVYVEAIYGRCNIKSASLQSKATCLGKGHFWSSVDISGHTFILIFSTLVLIEECRVVNNWEGIADLLREEGHTRSVDNGALNTNPLRVLNQQDLNFLSTSYTQFTPYIKMLFIAITGLTLIWELMLWATVIYYHSMLEKFLAALIAVSLWYFTYYIWFPRNILISSPGEDGCFKYISTKPSSLPSTSGTPYSSIKHRKSFRRGSGTYFMGMPVKPSTATKEDRQQDSNINGST
;
A
#
# COMPACT_ATOMS: atom_id res chain seq x y z
N MET A 1 -62.63 8.01 -74.71
CA MET A 1 -61.34 7.28 -74.65
C MET A 1 -60.76 7.40 -73.26
N GLN A 2 -60.38 6.24 -72.70
CA GLN A 2 -59.44 5.93 -71.61
C GLN A 2 -58.49 7.09 -71.18
N ALA A 3 -58.00 7.26 -69.96
CA ALA A 3 -58.06 6.55 -68.68
C ALA A 3 -57.43 7.48 -67.63
N LYS A 4 -57.86 7.44 -66.37
CA LYS A 4 -57.01 7.90 -65.24
C LYS A 4 -57.04 6.86 -64.12
N LYS A 5 -56.00 6.03 -64.11
CA LYS A 5 -55.57 5.20 -62.98
C LYS A 5 -54.39 5.90 -62.32
N LYS A 6 -54.37 5.94 -60.98
CA LYS A 6 -53.22 5.94 -60.04
C LYS A 6 -53.73 6.47 -58.69
N THR A 7 -54.18 5.63 -57.76
CA THR A 7 -53.38 5.02 -56.67
C THR A 7 -52.21 5.91 -56.24
N GLY A 8 -52.46 6.82 -55.30
CA GLY A 8 -51.41 7.46 -54.52
C GLY A 8 -50.97 6.53 -53.37
N PRO A 9 -49.66 6.45 -53.06
CA PRO A 9 -49.17 5.63 -51.94
C PRO A 9 -49.48 6.33 -50.62
N SER A 10 -49.90 5.55 -49.60
CA SER A 10 -49.93 6.01 -48.22
C SER A 10 -48.51 6.32 -47.76
N THR A 11 -48.22 7.59 -47.50
CA THR A 11 -46.98 8.03 -46.87
C THR A 11 -47.03 7.62 -45.39
N MET A 12 -46.45 6.47 -45.06
CA MET A 12 -46.16 6.14 -43.67
C MET A 12 -45.10 7.13 -43.17
N ASN A 13 -45.49 8.00 -42.24
CA ASN A 13 -44.57 8.84 -41.48
C ASN A 13 -43.71 7.96 -40.58
N PHE A 14 -42.62 7.42 -41.13
CA PHE A 14 -41.59 6.75 -40.36
C PHE A 14 -40.78 7.83 -39.65
N ARG A 15 -41.12 8.09 -38.38
CA ARG A 15 -40.27 8.86 -37.48
C ARG A 15 -39.08 7.94 -37.15
N PRO A 16 -37.83 8.22 -37.59
CA PRO A 16 -36.72 7.42 -37.13
C PRO A 16 -36.57 7.75 -35.64
N ASN A 17 -36.98 6.83 -34.78
CA ASN A 17 -36.54 6.84 -33.39
C ASN A 17 -35.07 6.38 -33.39
N SER A 18 -34.20 7.26 -33.87
CA SER A 18 -32.75 7.09 -33.83
C SER A 18 -32.20 7.82 -32.62
N GLU A 19 -32.63 7.38 -31.44
CA GLU A 19 -31.71 7.15 -30.35
C GLU A 19 -32.03 5.74 -29.86
N ALA A 20 -31.31 4.76 -30.42
CA ALA A 20 -31.05 3.55 -29.67
C ALA A 20 -30.42 4.05 -28.37
N ASP A 21 -31.21 3.99 -27.30
CA ASP A 21 -30.81 4.26 -25.93
C ASP A 21 -29.75 3.20 -25.61
N GLY A 22 -28.53 3.45 -26.11
CA GLY A 22 -27.38 2.68 -25.75
C GLY A 22 -27.37 2.72 -24.24
N THR A 23 -27.25 1.57 -23.60
CA THR A 23 -27.05 1.44 -22.17
C THR A 23 -25.80 2.23 -21.79
N LYS A 24 -25.95 3.55 -21.66
CA LYS A 24 -24.92 4.48 -21.21
C LYS A 24 -24.78 4.14 -19.74
N GLY A 25 -23.66 3.52 -19.40
CA GLY A 25 -23.33 3.28 -17.99
C GLY A 25 -23.49 4.61 -17.26
N THR A 26 -24.29 4.62 -16.19
CA THR A 26 -24.58 5.83 -15.40
C THR A 26 -23.37 6.32 -14.60
N LYS A 27 -22.25 5.59 -14.61
CA LYS A 27 -21.02 5.98 -13.94
C LYS A 27 -20.09 6.73 -14.90
N PRO A 28 -19.44 7.82 -14.44
CA PRO A 28 -18.45 8.54 -15.26
C PRO A 28 -17.33 7.58 -15.67
N THR A 29 -16.84 7.63 -16.91
CA THR A 29 -15.67 6.84 -17.31
C THR A 29 -14.37 7.51 -16.87
N ALA A 30 -13.31 6.74 -16.71
CA ALA A 30 -11.98 7.29 -16.48
C ALA A 30 -11.46 7.99 -17.76
N ASN A 31 -10.62 9.02 -17.57
CA ASN A 31 -9.96 9.70 -18.69
C ASN A 31 -9.04 8.72 -19.45
N ARG A 32 -8.82 8.99 -20.76
CA ARG A 32 -7.93 8.18 -21.59
C ARG A 32 -6.50 8.20 -21.04
N SER A 33 -5.98 7.04 -20.63
CA SER A 33 -4.60 6.91 -20.15
C SER A 33 -3.59 6.96 -21.30
N SER A 34 -2.48 7.69 -21.11
CA SER A 34 -1.34 7.67 -22.03
C SER A 34 -0.56 6.35 -21.92
N VAL A 35 0.17 5.95 -22.96
CA VAL A 35 1.06 4.78 -22.93
C VAL A 35 2.12 4.91 -21.83
N SER A 36 2.66 6.12 -21.62
CA SER A 36 3.59 6.41 -20.52
C SER A 36 2.98 6.14 -19.15
N ASP A 37 1.70 6.49 -18.98
CA ASP A 37 1.00 6.34 -17.71
C ASP A 37 0.70 4.86 -17.42
N VAL A 38 0.41 4.08 -18.47
CA VAL A 38 0.24 2.63 -18.36
C VAL A 38 1.57 1.98 -17.96
N LEU A 39 2.68 2.32 -18.63
CA LEU A 39 4.00 1.77 -18.29
C LEU A 39 4.43 2.14 -16.86
N LEU A 40 4.22 3.41 -16.46
CA LEU A 40 4.49 3.86 -15.09
C LEU A 40 3.64 3.09 -14.07
N SER A 41 2.37 2.81 -14.38
CA SER A 41 1.48 2.04 -13.50
C SER A 41 1.92 0.59 -13.36
N VAL A 42 2.40 -0.05 -14.44
CA VAL A 42 2.98 -1.40 -14.40
C VAL A 42 4.25 -1.42 -13.54
N PHE A 43 5.12 -0.42 -13.70
CA PHE A 43 6.34 -0.30 -12.89
C PHE A 43 6.01 -0.10 -11.40
N LEU A 44 5.07 0.80 -11.09
CA LEU A 44 4.60 1.04 -9.73
C LEU A 44 3.93 -0.19 -9.13
N PHE A 45 3.23 -1.00 -9.91
CA PHE A 45 2.68 -2.28 -9.47
C PHE A 45 3.80 -3.23 -9.00
N GLY A 46 4.91 -3.31 -9.75
CA GLY A 46 6.11 -4.05 -9.33
C GLY A 46 6.70 -3.50 -8.02
N CYS A 47 6.87 -2.18 -7.93
CA CYS A 47 7.36 -1.53 -6.71
C CYS A 47 6.47 -1.81 -5.48
N ARG A 48 5.14 -1.72 -5.65
CA ARG A 48 4.16 -2.06 -4.60
C ARG A 48 4.27 -3.53 -4.19
N LYS A 49 4.40 -4.44 -5.15
CA LYS A 49 4.52 -5.88 -4.88
C LYS A 49 5.79 -6.20 -4.08
N PHE A 50 6.90 -5.52 -4.38
CA PHE A 50 8.15 -5.65 -3.62
C PHE A 50 8.07 -5.02 -2.22
N MET A 51 7.51 -3.81 -2.09
CA MET A 51 7.42 -3.11 -0.81
C MET A 51 6.45 -3.80 0.16
N PHE A 52 5.27 -4.24 -0.31
CA PHE A 52 4.17 -4.74 0.53
C PHE A 52 4.07 -6.27 0.61
N VAL A 53 5.21 -6.97 0.54
CA VAL A 53 5.26 -8.36 1.03
C VAL A 53 4.89 -8.35 2.52
N ASN A 54 4.13 -9.34 3.00
CA ASN A 54 3.73 -9.40 4.40
C ASN A 54 4.93 -9.18 5.33
N THR A 55 4.85 -8.18 6.20
CA THR A 55 5.98 -7.74 7.03
C THR A 55 6.49 -8.87 7.92
N PHE A 56 5.62 -9.79 8.36
CA PHE A 56 6.01 -10.98 9.11
C PHE A 56 7.02 -11.86 8.36
N TYR A 57 6.76 -12.19 7.08
CA TYR A 57 7.69 -13.00 6.28
C TYR A 57 8.99 -12.25 6.02
N ARG A 58 8.94 -10.92 5.89
CA ARG A 58 10.13 -10.10 5.69
C ARG A 58 11.02 -10.04 6.93
N VAL A 59 10.41 -9.91 8.12
CA VAL A 59 11.12 -9.99 9.40
C VAL A 59 11.74 -11.36 9.59
N LEU A 60 10.98 -12.44 9.34
CA LEU A 60 11.51 -13.80 9.41
C LEU A 60 12.67 -14.00 8.43
N TYR A 61 12.54 -13.47 7.21
CA TYR A 61 13.61 -13.47 6.22
C TYR A 61 14.86 -12.74 6.71
N TYR A 62 14.76 -11.53 7.27
CA TYR A 62 15.93 -10.81 7.79
C TYR A 62 16.60 -11.53 8.97
N LEU A 63 15.82 -12.10 9.89
CA LEU A 63 16.36 -12.88 11.01
C LEU A 63 17.01 -14.18 10.52
N ALA A 64 16.38 -14.90 9.60
CA ALA A 64 16.94 -16.11 9.02
C ALA A 64 18.19 -15.82 8.19
N LEU A 65 18.18 -14.77 7.37
CA LEU A 65 19.32 -14.32 6.57
C LEU A 65 20.51 -13.98 7.48
N THR A 66 20.29 -13.14 8.49
CA THR A 66 21.35 -12.72 9.41
C THR A 66 21.88 -13.88 10.24
N PHE A 67 21.04 -14.83 10.64
CA PHE A 67 21.48 -16.01 11.40
C PHE A 67 22.18 -17.04 10.51
N LEU A 68 21.51 -17.57 9.50
CA LEU A 68 21.99 -18.70 8.69
C LEU A 68 23.22 -18.33 7.87
N VAL A 69 23.22 -17.19 7.19
CA VAL A 69 24.38 -16.79 6.38
C VAL A 69 25.57 -16.47 7.28
N SER A 70 25.36 -15.87 8.45
CA SER A 70 26.46 -15.64 9.39
C SER A 70 27.06 -16.94 9.92
N VAL A 71 26.24 -17.95 10.22
CA VAL A 71 26.73 -19.29 10.61
C VAL A 71 27.61 -19.87 9.51
N VAL A 72 27.12 -19.88 8.26
CA VAL A 72 27.88 -20.42 7.12
C VAL A 72 29.19 -19.68 6.92
N MET A 73 29.19 -18.34 7.01
CA MET A 73 30.39 -17.53 6.82
C MET A 73 31.39 -17.60 7.98
N ASP A 74 30.95 -17.94 9.19
CA ASP A 74 31.86 -18.20 10.31
C ASP A 74 32.57 -19.56 10.14
N PHE A 75 31.94 -20.56 9.51
CA PHE A 75 32.54 -21.87 9.22
C PHE A 75 33.35 -21.91 7.92
N LEU A 76 33.01 -21.07 6.93
CA LEU A 76 33.75 -20.92 5.68
C LEU A 76 34.47 -19.57 5.70
N PRO A 77 35.75 -19.50 6.11
CA PRO A 77 36.55 -18.28 5.97
C PRO A 77 36.91 -17.99 4.50
N ALA A 78 35.98 -18.20 3.57
CA ALA A 78 36.11 -17.84 2.18
C ALA A 78 35.71 -16.37 2.01
N GLY A 79 36.71 -15.49 1.86
CA GLY A 79 36.47 -14.17 1.26
C GLY A 79 36.84 -12.93 2.09
N LYS A 80 37.57 -13.05 3.22
CA LYS A 80 38.17 -11.86 3.87
C LYS A 80 39.15 -11.09 2.95
N ALA A 81 39.57 -11.70 1.82
CA ALA A 81 40.49 -11.12 0.85
C ALA A 81 39.84 -10.21 -0.21
N ILE A 82 38.53 -10.31 -0.47
CA ILE A 82 37.85 -9.54 -1.55
C ILE A 82 37.17 -8.27 -1.00
N SER A 83 36.92 -8.19 0.31
CA SER A 83 36.30 -7.02 0.95
C SER A 83 37.36 -6.03 1.40
N ARG A 84 37.86 -5.22 0.47
CA ARG A 84 38.55 -3.97 0.81
C ARG A 84 37.54 -3.13 1.60
N LYS A 85 37.78 -2.90 2.90
CA LYS A 85 36.86 -2.24 3.87
C LYS A 85 36.40 -0.82 3.47
N ASP A 86 36.91 -0.30 2.35
CA ASP A 86 36.74 1.06 1.82
C ASP A 86 35.86 1.13 0.56
N SER A 87 34.97 0.16 0.33
CA SER A 87 33.91 0.31 -0.68
C SER A 87 33.16 1.63 -0.44
N PHE A 88 33.00 2.46 -1.49
CA PHE A 88 32.30 3.75 -1.44
C PHE A 88 30.91 3.64 -0.77
N LEU A 89 30.22 2.53 -1.04
CA LEU A 89 28.92 2.21 -0.45
C LEU A 89 29.01 2.03 1.08
N ASN A 90 30.07 1.41 1.59
CA ASN A 90 30.23 1.24 3.04
C ASN A 90 30.55 2.56 3.75
N LYS A 91 31.42 3.39 3.15
CA LYS A 91 31.93 4.62 3.79
C LYS A 91 30.93 5.78 3.81
N TYR A 92 30.16 5.97 2.74
CA TYR A 92 29.22 7.09 2.61
C TYR A 92 27.76 6.70 2.75
N PHE A 93 27.38 5.52 2.24
CA PHE A 93 25.97 5.12 2.20
C PHE A 93 25.50 4.62 3.57
N VAL A 94 26.27 3.76 4.24
CA VAL A 94 25.85 3.23 5.54
C VAL A 94 26.10 4.20 6.70
N LYS A 95 27.22 4.94 6.66
CA LYS A 95 27.57 5.91 7.73
C LYS A 95 26.57 7.07 7.85
N ILE A 96 25.95 7.47 6.74
CA ILE A 96 24.90 8.51 6.68
C ILE A 96 23.53 7.85 6.39
N GLY A 97 23.40 6.54 6.64
CA GLY A 97 22.23 5.75 6.18
C GLY A 97 20.89 6.26 6.71
N TRP A 98 20.86 6.71 7.97
CA TRP A 98 19.66 7.33 8.53
C TRP A 98 19.33 8.67 7.84
N GLY A 99 20.34 9.46 7.47
CA GLY A 99 20.16 10.72 6.75
C GLY A 99 19.47 10.53 5.39
N TRP A 100 19.90 9.51 4.62
CA TRP A 100 19.23 9.14 3.36
C TRP A 100 17.79 8.67 3.57
N THR A 101 17.55 7.93 4.65
CA THR A 101 16.20 7.48 5.02
C THR A 101 15.29 8.68 5.34
N LEU A 102 15.77 9.64 6.13
CA LEU A 102 15.04 10.87 6.44
C LEU A 102 14.80 11.74 5.20
N LEU A 103 15.78 11.85 4.31
CA LEU A 103 15.70 12.65 3.07
C LEU A 103 14.50 12.23 2.21
N VAL A 104 14.23 10.92 2.11
CA VAL A 104 13.12 10.41 1.30
C VAL A 104 11.83 10.24 2.11
N ALA A 105 11.91 9.83 3.37
CA ALA A 105 10.75 9.56 4.21
C ALA A 105 10.02 10.84 4.62
N LEU A 106 10.75 11.91 5.00
CA LEU A 106 10.16 13.16 5.47
C LEU A 106 9.26 13.84 4.41
N PRO A 107 9.72 14.10 3.17
CA PRO A 107 8.85 14.69 2.15
C PRO A 107 7.69 13.75 1.77
N PHE A 108 7.92 12.43 1.76
CA PHE A 108 6.88 11.45 1.45
C PHE A 108 5.76 11.45 2.50
N ILE A 109 6.10 11.34 3.78
CA ILE A 109 5.12 11.35 4.89
C ILE A 109 4.40 12.69 4.96
N SER A 110 5.11 13.80 4.75
CA SER A 110 4.53 15.14 4.78
C SER A 110 3.50 15.32 3.64
N LEU A 111 3.86 14.97 2.39
CA LEU A 111 2.97 15.12 1.25
C LEU A 111 1.76 14.18 1.32
N THR A 112 1.98 12.90 1.67
CA THR A 112 0.88 11.93 1.79
C THR A 112 -0.09 12.31 2.92
N SER A 113 0.44 12.76 4.06
CA SER A 113 -0.38 13.23 5.18
C SER A 113 -1.13 14.50 4.86
N PHE A 114 -0.51 15.44 4.12
CA PHE A 114 -1.15 16.69 3.70
C PHE A 114 -2.37 16.42 2.81
N VAL A 115 -2.23 15.52 1.83
CA VAL A 115 -3.31 15.13 0.91
C VAL A 115 -4.44 14.41 1.67
N HIS A 116 -4.12 13.38 2.46
CA HIS A 116 -5.15 12.58 3.11
C HIS A 116 -5.84 13.29 4.31
N SER A 117 -5.17 14.28 4.90
CA SER A 117 -5.71 15.06 6.03
C SER A 117 -6.45 16.34 5.59
N CYS A 118 -6.72 16.52 4.30
CA CYS A 118 -7.37 17.72 3.74
C CYS A 118 -6.73 19.03 4.24
N GLY A 119 -5.40 19.06 4.44
CA GLY A 119 -4.67 20.25 4.87
C GLY A 119 -4.66 20.52 6.39
N ASN A 120 -5.22 19.64 7.22
CA ASN A 120 -5.16 19.81 8.68
C ASN A 120 -3.73 19.60 9.20
N ARG A 121 -3.11 20.69 9.68
CA ARG A 121 -1.71 20.71 10.16
C ARG A 121 -1.47 19.81 11.36
N GLU A 122 -2.44 19.65 12.26
CA GLU A 122 -2.28 18.83 13.47
C GLU A 122 -2.06 17.35 13.11
N LYS A 123 -2.85 16.85 12.14
CA LYS A 123 -2.74 15.48 11.62
C LYS A 123 -1.42 15.26 10.87
N VAL A 124 -0.95 16.27 10.14
CA VAL A 124 0.36 16.21 9.47
C VAL A 124 1.50 16.15 10.48
N ILE A 125 1.47 17.00 11.51
CA ILE A 125 2.47 17.01 12.59
C ILE A 125 2.47 15.67 13.32
N ARG A 126 1.29 15.09 13.59
CA ARG A 126 1.17 13.75 14.18
C ARG A 126 1.86 12.68 13.33
N SER A 127 1.66 12.69 12.02
CA SER A 127 2.37 11.76 11.13
C SER A 127 3.88 11.98 11.09
N VAL A 128 4.34 13.23 11.06
CA VAL A 128 5.78 13.54 11.09
C VAL A 128 6.41 13.16 12.44
N SER A 129 5.65 13.24 13.53
CA SER A 129 6.14 12.86 14.87
C SER A 129 6.56 11.39 14.97
N ARG A 130 5.97 10.49 14.17
CA ARG A 130 6.43 9.08 14.06
C ARG A 130 7.88 8.98 13.61
N LEU A 131 8.27 9.78 12.62
CA LEU A 131 9.63 9.81 12.09
C LEU A 131 10.61 10.42 13.10
N VAL A 132 10.16 11.39 13.89
CA VAL A 132 10.93 11.94 15.02
C VAL A 132 11.17 10.86 16.07
N VAL A 133 10.13 10.11 16.47
CA VAL A 133 10.26 8.97 17.40
C VAL A 133 11.24 7.93 16.86
N ALA A 134 11.13 7.56 15.58
CA ALA A 134 12.05 6.61 14.96
C ALA A 134 13.50 7.12 14.99
N THR A 135 13.72 8.42 14.81
CA THR A 135 15.04 9.05 14.88
C THR A 135 15.61 9.01 16.30
N VAL A 136 14.78 9.29 17.31
CA VAL A 136 15.19 9.21 18.72
C VAL A 136 15.54 7.76 19.08
N LEU A 137 14.74 6.79 18.67
CA LEU A 137 15.01 5.37 18.94
C LEU A 137 16.30 4.89 18.28
N TRP A 138 16.54 5.29 17.02
CA TRP A 138 17.81 5.03 16.35
C TRP A 138 19.00 5.62 17.12
N TYR A 139 18.90 6.89 17.52
CA TYR A 139 19.95 7.58 18.26
C TYR A 139 20.22 6.91 19.62
N VAL A 140 19.18 6.58 20.38
CA VAL A 140 19.31 5.89 21.67
C VAL A 140 19.91 4.50 21.50
N ALA A 141 19.44 3.72 20.52
CA ALA A 141 19.96 2.37 20.26
C ALA A 141 21.44 2.39 19.85
N THR A 142 21.86 3.32 18.99
CA THR A 142 23.26 3.42 18.58
C THR A 142 24.18 3.88 19.71
N ASN A 143 23.73 4.82 20.56
CA ASN A 143 24.47 5.18 21.77
C ASN A 143 24.54 4.02 22.77
N PHE A 144 23.47 3.24 22.89
CA PHE A 144 23.45 2.03 23.70
C PHE A 144 24.47 1.00 23.22
N PHE A 145 24.67 0.82 21.92
CA PHE A 145 25.71 -0.09 21.39
C PHE A 145 27.11 0.36 21.78
N VAL A 146 27.40 1.67 21.68
CA VAL A 146 28.70 2.23 22.13
C VAL A 146 28.89 2.06 23.63
N TYR A 147 27.83 2.23 24.42
CA TYR A 147 27.86 2.01 25.87
C TYR A 147 28.13 0.54 26.24
N VAL A 148 27.46 -0.40 25.56
CA VAL A 148 27.70 -1.85 25.73
C VAL A 148 29.15 -2.19 25.37
N GLU A 149 29.66 -1.66 24.26
CA GLU A 149 31.06 -1.87 23.86
C GLU A 149 32.05 -1.38 24.93
N ALA A 150 31.76 -0.24 25.56
CA ALA A 150 32.60 0.35 26.59
C ALA A 150 32.62 -0.47 27.89
N ILE A 151 31.51 -1.10 28.27
CA ILE A 151 31.42 -1.90 29.51
C ILE A 151 32.02 -3.29 29.33
N TYR A 152 31.69 -3.96 28.23
CA TYR A 152 32.11 -5.35 28.00
C TYR A 152 33.47 -5.46 27.31
N GLY A 153 34.03 -4.34 26.87
CA GLY A 153 35.35 -4.29 26.27
C GLY A 153 36.48 -4.48 27.28
N ARG A 154 37.46 -5.31 26.90
CA ARG A 154 38.67 -5.55 27.68
C ARG A 154 39.91 -5.38 26.80
N CYS A 155 40.92 -4.72 27.35
CA CYS A 155 42.24 -4.70 26.74
C CYS A 155 42.90 -6.07 26.93
N ASN A 156 43.67 -6.55 25.94
CA ASN A 156 44.38 -7.82 26.03
C ASN A 156 45.33 -7.89 27.25
N ILE A 157 45.80 -6.74 27.74
CA ILE A 157 46.63 -6.65 28.94
C ILE A 157 45.77 -6.31 30.15
N LYS A 158 45.88 -7.12 31.21
CA LYS A 158 45.26 -6.88 32.53
C LYS A 158 46.01 -5.77 33.26
N SER A 159 45.74 -4.53 32.89
CA SER A 159 46.29 -3.34 33.56
C SER A 159 45.16 -2.37 33.88
N ALA A 160 45.08 -1.92 35.14
CA ALA A 160 44.01 -1.03 35.60
C ALA A 160 44.03 0.33 34.89
N SER A 161 45.18 0.75 34.35
CA SER A 161 45.37 2.03 33.64
C SER A 161 45.05 2.00 32.14
N LEU A 162 44.69 0.86 31.56
CA LEU A 162 44.32 0.71 30.13
C LEU A 162 42.87 0.21 29.92
N GLN A 163 41.98 0.49 30.88
CA GLN A 163 40.57 0.09 30.83
C GLN A 163 39.72 0.90 29.82
N SER A 164 40.30 1.86 29.09
CA SER A 164 39.60 2.62 28.05
C SER A 164 40.07 2.22 26.64
N LYS A 165 39.14 2.12 25.70
CA LYS A 165 39.39 1.78 24.29
C LYS A 165 40.45 2.70 23.66
N ALA A 166 40.36 4.01 23.91
CA ALA A 166 41.30 5.00 23.37
C ALA A 166 42.72 4.83 23.92
N THR A 167 42.87 4.57 25.22
CA THR A 167 44.19 4.39 25.84
C THR A 167 44.82 3.04 25.52
N CYS A 168 44.02 1.97 25.37
CA CYS A 168 44.48 0.65 24.94
C CYS A 168 44.97 0.65 23.48
N LEU A 169 44.17 1.19 22.56
CA LEU A 169 44.52 1.29 21.14
C LEU A 169 45.66 2.30 20.90
N GLY A 170 45.69 3.41 21.64
CA GLY A 170 46.75 4.42 21.54
C GLY A 170 48.14 3.91 21.94
N LYS A 171 48.21 2.83 22.73
CA LYS A 171 49.46 2.13 23.10
C LYS A 171 49.76 0.92 22.22
N GLY A 172 48.99 0.71 21.14
CA GLY A 172 49.19 -0.39 20.18
C GLY A 172 48.69 -1.74 20.67
N HIS A 173 47.87 -1.80 21.72
CA HIS A 173 47.31 -3.04 22.22
C HIS A 173 45.95 -3.37 21.59
N PHE A 174 45.60 -4.66 21.56
CA PHE A 174 44.35 -5.15 21.00
C PHE A 174 43.20 -5.03 22.02
N TRP A 175 42.06 -4.52 21.57
CA TRP A 175 40.84 -4.39 22.36
C TRP A 175 39.84 -5.47 21.94
N SER A 176 39.45 -6.33 22.88
CA SER A 176 38.44 -7.35 22.67
C SER A 176 37.14 -6.89 23.33
N SER A 177 36.16 -6.53 22.51
CA SER A 177 34.82 -6.11 22.94
C SER A 177 33.76 -6.90 22.18
N VAL A 178 32.56 -6.96 22.77
CA VAL A 178 31.34 -7.32 22.04
C VAL A 178 30.87 -6.06 21.33
N ASP A 179 30.98 -6.00 20.00
CA ASP A 179 30.57 -4.85 19.20
C ASP A 179 29.26 -5.16 18.45
N ILE A 180 28.14 -4.67 18.97
CA ILE A 180 26.84 -4.87 18.32
C ILE A 180 26.85 -4.16 16.96
N SER A 181 26.53 -4.88 15.89
CA SER A 181 26.62 -4.35 14.52
C SER A 181 25.59 -3.23 14.29
N GLY A 182 26.04 -1.97 14.48
CA GLY A 182 25.24 -0.79 14.18
C GLY A 182 24.82 -0.71 12.71
N HIS A 183 25.63 -1.25 11.79
CA HIS A 183 25.35 -1.34 10.35
C HIS A 183 24.19 -2.31 10.07
N THR A 184 24.17 -3.48 10.70
CA THR A 184 23.06 -4.42 10.56
C THR A 184 21.78 -3.84 11.16
N PHE A 185 21.89 -3.19 12.32
CA PHE A 185 20.76 -2.53 12.97
C PHE A 185 20.13 -1.46 12.08
N ILE A 186 20.92 -0.49 11.58
CA ILE A 186 20.39 0.63 10.79
C ILE A 186 19.70 0.14 9.51
N LEU A 187 20.26 -0.86 8.82
CA LEU A 187 19.74 -1.39 7.56
C LEU A 187 18.37 -2.08 7.74
N ILE A 188 18.23 -2.88 8.79
CA ILE A 188 16.96 -3.56 9.09
C ILE A 188 15.94 -2.55 9.61
N PHE A 189 16.34 -1.71 10.57
CA PHE A 189 15.45 -0.72 11.18
C PHE A 189 14.92 0.28 10.15
N SER A 190 15.78 0.85 9.30
CA SER A 190 15.36 1.79 8.25
C SER A 190 14.38 1.16 7.26
N THR A 191 14.66 -0.07 6.83
CA THR A 191 13.80 -0.79 5.88
C THR A 191 12.41 -1.06 6.47
N LEU A 192 12.34 -1.53 7.71
CA LEU A 192 11.06 -1.81 8.37
C LEU A 192 10.23 -0.53 8.60
N VAL A 193 10.89 0.57 9.00
CA VAL A 193 10.24 1.89 9.14
C VAL A 193 9.70 2.37 7.79
N LEU A 194 10.51 2.32 6.73
CA LEU A 194 10.10 2.74 5.39
C LEU A 194 8.91 1.94 4.86
N ILE A 195 8.87 0.63 5.10
CA ILE A 195 7.76 -0.23 4.67
C ILE A 195 6.46 0.16 5.36
N GLU A 196 6.47 0.36 6.68
CA GLU A 196 5.26 0.73 7.43
C GLU A 196 4.77 2.14 7.05
N GLU A 197 5.65 3.12 6.93
CA GLU A 197 5.25 4.49 6.50
C GLU A 197 4.72 4.50 5.06
N CYS A 198 5.24 3.64 4.18
CA CYS A 198 4.76 3.51 2.81
C CYS A 198 3.37 2.88 2.68
N ARG A 199 2.81 2.23 3.71
CA ARG A 199 1.50 1.55 3.63
C ARG A 199 0.35 2.47 3.22
N VAL A 200 0.51 3.78 3.44
CA VAL A 200 -0.41 4.85 3.00
C VAL A 200 -0.64 4.82 1.47
N VAL A 201 0.34 4.36 0.68
CA VAL A 201 0.19 4.29 -0.79
C VAL A 201 -0.67 3.10 -1.24
N ASN A 202 -0.99 2.16 -0.34
CA ASN A 202 -1.86 1.05 -0.69
C ASN A 202 -3.28 1.56 -1.02
N ASN A 203 -3.83 1.15 -2.16
CA ASN A 203 -5.09 1.68 -2.71
C ASN A 203 -5.13 3.21 -2.95
N TRP A 204 -3.98 3.88 -3.07
CA TRP A 204 -3.93 5.33 -3.36
C TRP A 204 -4.69 5.71 -4.64
N GLU A 205 -4.58 4.89 -5.70
CA GLU A 205 -5.31 5.09 -6.95
C GLU A 205 -6.83 4.99 -6.78
N GLY A 206 -7.30 4.24 -5.78
CA GLY A 206 -8.73 4.15 -5.45
C GLY A 206 -9.31 5.48 -4.96
N ILE A 207 -8.49 6.41 -4.46
CA ILE A 207 -8.94 7.75 -4.08
C ILE A 207 -9.48 8.51 -5.31
N ALA A 208 -8.86 8.34 -6.48
CA ALA A 208 -9.34 8.96 -7.72
C ALA A 208 -10.73 8.44 -8.13
N ASP A 209 -10.97 7.13 -7.96
CA ASP A 209 -12.27 6.53 -8.23
C ASP A 209 -13.34 7.00 -7.25
N LEU A 210 -13.01 7.03 -5.94
CA LEU A 210 -13.91 7.52 -4.91
C LEU A 210 -14.31 8.99 -5.16
N LEU A 211 -13.36 9.82 -5.58
CA LEU A 211 -13.58 11.23 -5.88
C LEU A 211 -14.46 11.42 -7.12
N ARG A 212 -14.26 10.61 -8.15
CA ARG A 212 -15.09 10.60 -9.37
C ARG A 212 -16.53 10.17 -9.07
N GLU A 213 -16.71 9.15 -8.23
CA GLU A 213 -18.04 8.68 -7.81
C GLU A 213 -18.79 9.70 -6.94
N GLU A 214 -18.09 10.35 -6.00
CA GLU A 214 -18.69 11.37 -5.13
C GLU A 214 -19.05 12.64 -5.90
N GLY A 215 -18.17 13.12 -6.79
CA GLY A 215 -18.47 14.27 -7.64
C GLY A 215 -19.71 14.07 -8.52
N HIS A 216 -19.90 12.86 -9.06
CA HIS A 216 -21.11 12.51 -9.81
C HIS A 216 -22.35 12.45 -8.91
N THR A 217 -22.25 11.80 -7.75
CA THR A 217 -23.36 11.67 -6.80
C THR A 217 -23.85 13.03 -6.29
N ARG A 218 -22.95 14.01 -6.10
CA ARG A 218 -23.35 15.38 -5.72
C ARG A 218 -23.94 16.19 -6.87
N SER A 219 -23.55 15.90 -8.11
CA SER A 219 -24.08 16.59 -9.31
C SER A 219 -25.47 16.11 -9.73
N VAL A 220 -25.78 14.84 -9.42
CA VAL A 220 -27.07 14.22 -9.69
C VAL A 220 -27.80 14.19 -8.35
N ASP A 221 -28.70 15.13 -8.09
CA ASP A 221 -29.46 15.37 -6.84
C ASP A 221 -30.42 14.23 -6.44
N ASN A 222 -29.97 12.99 -6.59
CA ASN A 222 -30.63 11.80 -6.11
C ASN A 222 -29.85 11.40 -4.87
N GLY A 223 -30.46 11.53 -3.69
CA GLY A 223 -29.97 11.04 -2.40
C GLY A 223 -29.82 9.51 -2.33
N ALA A 224 -29.35 8.89 -3.41
CA ALA A 224 -29.02 7.49 -3.52
C ALA A 224 -28.05 7.13 -2.40
N LEU A 225 -28.36 6.00 -1.76
CA LEU A 225 -27.70 5.41 -0.62
C LEU A 225 -26.30 4.88 -1.00
N ASN A 226 -25.41 5.75 -1.50
CA ASN A 226 -24.03 5.40 -1.78
C ASN A 226 -23.22 5.49 -0.49
N THR A 227 -22.61 4.37 -0.11
CA THR A 227 -21.72 4.21 1.06
C THR A 227 -20.30 4.71 0.75
N ASN A 228 -20.17 5.89 0.12
CA ASN A 228 -18.85 6.44 -0.18
C ASN A 228 -18.25 7.07 1.10
N PRO A 229 -17.03 6.69 1.53
CA PRO A 229 -16.38 7.28 2.70
C PRO A 229 -16.11 8.79 2.56
N LEU A 230 -16.13 9.34 1.35
CA LEU A 230 -15.93 10.77 1.09
C LEU A 230 -17.16 11.64 1.38
N ARG A 231 -18.35 11.05 1.58
CA ARG A 231 -19.60 11.81 1.85
C ARG A 231 -19.55 12.62 3.14
N VAL A 232 -18.69 12.24 4.08
CA VAL A 232 -18.47 12.94 5.37
C VAL A 232 -17.81 14.32 5.17
N LEU A 233 -17.11 14.53 4.04
CA LEU A 233 -16.36 15.75 3.78
C LEU A 233 -17.25 16.88 3.25
N ASN A 234 -16.98 18.11 3.69
CA ASN A 234 -17.64 19.30 3.17
C ASN A 234 -17.22 19.58 1.71
N GLN A 235 -17.97 20.40 0.96
CA GLN A 235 -17.65 20.68 -0.44
C GLN A 235 -16.29 21.37 -0.63
N GLN A 236 -15.92 22.24 0.31
CA GLN A 236 -14.61 22.91 0.33
C GLN A 236 -13.47 21.90 0.50
N ASP A 237 -13.60 20.97 1.45
CA ASP A 237 -12.57 19.95 1.73
C ASP A 237 -12.44 18.94 0.58
N LEU A 238 -13.55 18.60 -0.08
CA LEU A 238 -13.55 17.72 -1.26
C LEU A 238 -12.83 18.39 -2.44
N ASN A 239 -13.12 19.66 -2.71
CA ASN A 239 -12.43 20.42 -3.75
C ASN A 239 -10.94 20.54 -3.44
N PHE A 240 -10.58 20.84 -2.18
CA PHE A 240 -9.19 20.89 -1.74
C PHE A 240 -8.48 19.53 -1.92
N LEU A 241 -9.14 18.44 -1.55
CA LEU A 241 -8.62 17.08 -1.73
C LEU A 241 -8.41 16.76 -3.21
N SER A 242 -9.36 17.11 -4.08
CA SER A 242 -9.27 16.91 -5.54
C SER A 242 -8.05 17.62 -6.13
N THR A 243 -7.90 18.92 -5.83
CA THR A 243 -6.78 19.73 -6.32
C THR A 243 -5.46 19.23 -5.75
N SER A 244 -5.39 18.99 -4.45
CA SER A 244 -4.15 18.52 -3.79
C SER A 244 -3.75 17.13 -4.27
N TYR A 245 -4.71 16.21 -4.43
CA TYR A 245 -4.44 14.86 -4.91
C TYR A 245 -3.86 14.88 -6.33
N THR A 246 -4.47 15.62 -7.25
CA THR A 246 -4.00 15.69 -8.64
C THR A 246 -2.63 16.35 -8.76
N GLN A 247 -2.37 17.40 -7.98
CA GLN A 247 -1.09 18.11 -7.97
C GLN A 247 0.04 17.29 -7.31
N PHE A 248 -0.20 16.65 -6.15
CA PHE A 248 0.84 16.00 -5.37
C PHE A 248 1.07 14.51 -5.71
N THR A 249 0.10 13.83 -6.32
CA THR A 249 0.25 12.41 -6.73
C THR A 249 1.48 12.11 -7.58
N PRO A 250 1.88 12.91 -8.60
CA PRO A 250 3.11 12.61 -9.35
C PRO A 250 4.37 12.66 -8.46
N TYR A 251 4.45 13.62 -7.55
CA TYR A 251 5.56 13.73 -6.58
C TYR A 251 5.57 12.56 -5.60
N ILE A 252 4.40 12.15 -5.09
CA ILE A 252 4.26 10.98 -4.21
C ILE A 252 4.70 9.70 -4.94
N LYS A 253 4.32 9.53 -6.21
CA LYS A 253 4.76 8.40 -7.04
C LYS A 253 6.29 8.38 -7.22
N MET A 254 6.90 9.53 -7.52
CA MET A 254 8.37 9.61 -7.64
C MET A 254 9.08 9.32 -6.31
N LEU A 255 8.59 9.86 -5.19
CA LEU A 255 9.13 9.58 -3.87
C LEU A 255 8.96 8.11 -3.48
N PHE A 256 7.84 7.47 -3.81
CA PHE A 256 7.63 6.05 -3.56
C PHE A 256 8.62 5.19 -4.36
N ILE A 257 8.92 5.56 -5.61
CA ILE A 257 9.95 4.90 -6.42
C ILE A 257 11.33 5.10 -5.77
N ALA A 258 11.66 6.31 -5.31
CA ALA A 258 12.92 6.59 -4.63
C ALA A 258 13.06 5.78 -3.32
N ILE A 259 12.00 5.67 -2.52
CA ILE A 259 11.97 4.84 -1.30
C ILE A 259 12.14 3.36 -1.65
N THR A 260 11.50 2.89 -2.71
CA THR A 260 11.65 1.50 -3.18
C THR A 260 13.10 1.21 -3.59
N GLY A 261 13.72 2.12 -4.36
CA GLY A 261 15.13 2.03 -4.74
C GLY A 261 16.06 2.06 -3.53
N LEU A 262 15.82 2.95 -2.57
CA LEU A 262 16.60 3.03 -1.33
C LEU A 262 16.49 1.73 -0.52
N THR A 263 15.28 1.15 -0.44
CA THR A 263 15.04 -0.13 0.25
C THR A 263 15.78 -1.28 -0.42
N LEU A 264 15.82 -1.33 -1.75
CA LEU A 264 16.63 -2.31 -2.48
C LEU A 264 18.12 -2.17 -2.16
N ILE A 265 18.63 -0.94 -2.09
CA ILE A 265 20.02 -0.71 -1.72
C ILE A 265 20.26 -1.17 -0.26
N TRP A 266 19.33 -0.93 0.67
CA TRP A 266 19.44 -1.44 2.04
C TRP A 266 19.48 -2.96 2.11
N GLU A 267 18.68 -3.67 1.31
CA GLU A 267 18.74 -5.13 1.27
C GLU A 267 20.07 -5.63 0.69
N LEU A 268 20.57 -5.04 -0.40
CA LEU A 268 21.88 -5.39 -0.97
C LEU A 268 23.02 -5.13 0.02
N MET A 269 22.96 -4.01 0.75
CA MET A 269 23.94 -3.69 1.77
C MET A 269 23.82 -4.61 2.99
N LEU A 270 22.63 -5.09 3.33
CA LEU A 270 22.44 -6.07 4.40
C LEU A 270 23.11 -7.39 4.02
N TRP A 271 22.90 -7.88 2.79
CA TRP A 271 23.60 -9.05 2.26
C TRP A 271 25.12 -8.89 2.34
N ALA A 272 25.66 -7.76 1.87
CA ALA A 272 27.09 -7.50 1.95
C ALA A 272 27.60 -7.44 3.41
N THR A 273 26.83 -6.84 4.32
CA THR A 273 27.19 -6.72 5.74
C THR A 273 27.24 -8.08 6.41
N VAL A 274 26.25 -8.95 6.13
CA VAL A 274 26.16 -10.29 6.70
C VAL A 274 27.28 -11.20 6.18
N ILE A 275 27.68 -11.06 4.91
CA ILE A 275 28.74 -11.87 4.31
C ILE A 275 30.14 -11.46 4.80
N TYR A 276 30.44 -10.15 4.89
CA TYR A 276 31.83 -9.68 4.97
C TYR A 276 32.28 -9.10 6.31
N TYR A 277 31.37 -8.66 7.18
CA TYR A 277 31.69 -7.86 8.37
C TYR A 277 31.13 -8.52 9.63
N HIS A 278 31.69 -8.30 10.83
CA HIS A 278 31.20 -8.77 12.15
C HIS A 278 31.05 -10.29 12.39
N SER A 279 31.05 -10.66 13.68
CA SER A 279 30.71 -12.02 14.13
C SER A 279 29.20 -12.27 14.03
N MET A 280 28.79 -13.54 13.94
CA MET A 280 27.37 -13.94 13.93
C MET A 280 26.56 -13.33 15.08
N LEU A 281 27.04 -13.43 16.32
CA LEU A 281 26.29 -13.02 17.51
C LEU A 281 26.02 -11.51 17.50
N GLU A 282 27.00 -10.72 17.10
CA GLU A 282 26.93 -9.26 16.99
C GLU A 282 25.85 -8.79 16.01
N LYS A 283 25.75 -9.47 14.86
CA LYS A 283 24.73 -9.18 13.82
C LYS A 283 23.34 -9.60 14.27
N PHE A 284 23.23 -10.79 14.85
CA PHE A 284 21.95 -11.34 15.25
C PHE A 284 21.32 -10.52 16.38
N LEU A 285 22.12 -10.09 17.36
CA LEU A 285 21.64 -9.22 18.44
C LEU A 285 21.18 -7.86 17.90
N ALA A 286 21.93 -7.26 16.97
CA ALA A 286 21.54 -6.03 16.28
C ALA A 286 20.20 -6.17 15.53
N ALA A 287 20.01 -7.29 14.83
CA ALA A 287 18.78 -7.59 14.11
C ALA A 287 17.58 -7.75 15.05
N LEU A 288 17.76 -8.46 16.17
CA LEU A 288 16.72 -8.63 17.18
C LEU A 288 16.28 -7.28 17.77
N ILE A 289 17.25 -6.43 18.15
CA ILE A 289 16.97 -5.08 18.68
C ILE A 289 16.21 -4.23 17.64
N ALA A 290 16.62 -4.26 16.36
CA ALA A 290 15.93 -3.55 15.29
C ALA A 290 14.45 -3.98 15.15
N VAL A 291 14.21 -5.29 15.10
CA VAL A 291 12.86 -5.86 14.99
C VAL A 291 12.03 -5.55 16.24
N SER A 292 12.61 -5.67 17.44
CA SER A 292 11.91 -5.36 18.69
C SER A 292 11.50 -3.89 18.78
N LEU A 293 12.39 -2.95 18.44
CA LEU A 293 12.07 -1.52 18.46
C LEU A 293 10.98 -1.18 17.44
N TRP A 294 11.07 -1.71 16.23
CA TRP A 294 10.05 -1.53 15.20
C TRP A 294 8.68 -2.13 15.60
N TYR A 295 8.67 -3.34 16.15
CA TYR A 295 7.43 -3.98 16.58
C TYR A 295 6.77 -3.20 17.72
N PHE A 296 7.57 -2.78 18.69
CA PHE A 296 7.11 -1.96 19.79
C PHE A 296 6.47 -0.66 19.30
N THR A 297 7.10 0.07 18.39
CA THR A 297 6.54 1.32 17.87
C THR A 297 5.28 1.10 17.05
N TYR A 298 5.34 0.28 16.00
CA TYR A 298 4.26 0.21 15.00
C TYR A 298 3.09 -0.69 15.40
N TYR A 299 3.29 -1.71 16.23
CA TYR A 299 2.23 -2.67 16.58
C TYR A 299 1.70 -2.50 18.00
N ILE A 300 2.47 -1.88 18.90
CA ILE A 300 2.07 -1.69 20.30
C ILE A 300 1.80 -0.21 20.59
N TRP A 301 2.75 0.67 20.30
CA TRP A 301 2.69 2.06 20.75
C TRP A 301 1.76 2.93 19.89
N PHE A 302 2.00 3.01 18.58
CA PHE A 302 1.22 3.88 17.68
C PHE A 302 -0.28 3.50 17.61
N PRO A 303 -0.67 2.21 17.59
CA PRO A 303 -2.10 1.86 17.59
C PRO A 303 -2.84 2.21 18.89
N ARG A 304 -2.12 2.32 20.01
CA ARG A 304 -2.71 2.57 21.34
C ARG A 304 -2.63 4.03 21.78
N ASN A 305 -1.83 4.85 21.09
CA ASN A 305 -1.55 6.21 21.51
C ASN A 305 -2.32 7.23 20.66
N ILE A 306 -3.19 8.00 21.29
CA ILE A 306 -3.98 9.06 20.65
C ILE A 306 -3.08 10.17 20.09
N LEU A 307 -1.88 10.34 20.66
CA LEU A 307 -0.93 11.38 20.26
C LEU A 307 -0.16 11.03 18.98
N ILE A 308 -0.04 9.75 18.61
CA ILE A 308 0.73 9.27 17.46
C ILE A 308 -0.01 8.10 16.82
N SER A 309 -0.75 8.34 15.74
CA SER A 309 -1.57 7.29 15.15
C SER A 309 -0.85 6.49 14.07
N SER A 310 -1.39 5.32 13.75
CA SER A 310 -0.91 4.43 12.70
C SER A 310 -0.89 5.10 11.31
N PRO A 311 0.07 4.75 10.43
CA PRO A 311 0.08 5.23 9.04
C PRO A 311 -1.25 4.96 8.32
N GLY A 312 -1.88 6.01 7.80
CA GLY A 312 -3.11 5.92 7.00
C GLY A 312 -4.43 5.91 7.77
N GLU A 313 -4.40 5.88 9.11
CA GLU A 313 -5.62 5.83 9.95
C GLU A 313 -6.20 7.21 10.28
N ASP A 314 -5.36 8.26 10.28
CA ASP A 314 -5.71 9.63 10.72
C ASP A 314 -6.41 10.53 9.68
N GLY A 315 -6.58 10.09 8.44
CA GLY A 315 -7.11 11.00 7.43
C GLY A 315 -8.56 11.38 7.64
N CYS A 316 -9.02 12.31 6.81
CA CYS A 316 -10.38 12.80 6.90
C CYS A 316 -11.41 11.80 6.35
N PHE A 317 -10.95 10.71 5.73
CA PHE A 317 -11.77 9.61 5.24
C PHE A 317 -11.00 8.29 5.33
N LYS A 318 -11.65 7.14 5.16
CA LYS A 318 -10.99 5.83 5.09
C LYS A 318 -11.01 5.32 3.65
N TYR A 319 -9.85 5.26 2.99
CA TYR A 319 -9.71 4.66 1.65
C TYR A 319 -8.99 3.31 1.66
N ILE A 320 -8.24 3.02 2.72
CA ILE A 320 -7.63 1.70 2.92
C ILE A 320 -8.71 0.76 3.45
N SER A 321 -9.37 0.02 2.55
CA SER A 321 -10.23 -1.09 2.95
C SER A 321 -9.35 -2.28 3.35
N THR A 322 -8.89 -2.31 4.60
CA THR A 322 -8.50 -3.57 5.21
C THR A 322 -9.76 -4.40 5.33
N LYS A 323 -10.01 -5.29 4.36
CA LYS A 323 -10.79 -6.48 4.70
C LYS A 323 -10.03 -7.10 5.87
N PRO A 324 -10.62 -7.21 7.08
CA PRO A 324 -9.93 -7.86 8.17
C PRO A 324 -9.62 -9.29 7.69
N SER A 325 -8.35 -9.65 7.62
CA SER A 325 -7.95 -11.04 7.53
C SER A 325 -8.40 -11.70 8.82
N SER A 326 -9.64 -12.20 8.82
CA SER A 326 -10.14 -13.05 9.88
C SER A 326 -9.25 -14.30 9.92
N LEU A 327 -8.51 -14.45 11.02
CA LEU A 327 -8.03 -15.77 11.40
C LEU A 327 -9.24 -16.71 11.48
N PRO A 328 -9.09 -18.00 11.13
CA PRO A 328 -10.15 -18.97 11.34
C PRO A 328 -10.29 -19.22 12.85
N SER A 329 -11.18 -18.47 13.50
CA SER A 329 -11.63 -18.79 14.85
C SER A 329 -12.76 -19.81 14.75
N THR A 330 -12.41 -21.04 15.10
CA THR A 330 -13.34 -22.14 15.35
C THR A 330 -14.30 -21.80 16.49
N SER A 331 -15.56 -22.24 16.34
CA SER A 331 -16.63 -22.45 17.34
C SER A 331 -17.78 -21.41 17.45
N GLY A 332 -19.00 -21.97 17.27
CA GLY A 332 -20.41 -21.60 17.54
C GLY A 332 -20.79 -20.19 18.00
N THR A 333 -21.97 -19.63 17.70
CA THR A 333 -23.28 -20.09 17.20
C THR A 333 -24.07 -18.82 16.75
N PRO A 334 -25.20 -18.95 16.02
CA PRO A 334 -25.75 -17.85 15.24
C PRO A 334 -26.76 -17.00 16.03
N TYR A 335 -26.69 -15.68 15.90
CA TYR A 335 -27.84 -14.81 16.13
C TYR A 335 -28.07 -13.88 14.94
N SER A 336 -29.34 -13.75 14.62
CA SER A 336 -29.92 -13.35 13.35
C SER A 336 -29.78 -11.86 13.04
N SER A 337 -29.40 -11.54 11.79
CA SER A 337 -29.80 -10.28 11.15
C SER A 337 -30.61 -10.60 9.89
N ILE A 338 -31.89 -10.24 9.98
CA ILE A 338 -32.95 -10.39 8.97
C ILE A 338 -32.50 -9.80 7.62
N LYS A 339 -32.40 -10.65 6.60
CA LYS A 339 -32.30 -10.24 5.19
C LYS A 339 -33.68 -10.29 4.57
N HIS A 340 -34.25 -9.14 4.24
CA HIS A 340 -35.39 -9.04 3.33
C HIS A 340 -34.94 -9.44 1.92
N ARG A 341 -35.15 -10.70 1.56
CA ARG A 341 -34.92 -11.21 0.20
C ARG A 341 -36.28 -11.24 -0.52
N LYS A 342 -36.53 -10.29 -1.42
CA LYS A 342 -37.66 -10.40 -2.37
C LYS A 342 -37.39 -11.58 -3.30
N SER A 343 -38.23 -12.60 -3.24
CA SER A 343 -38.20 -13.75 -4.15
C SER A 343 -38.78 -13.36 -5.51
N PHE A 344 -38.01 -13.51 -6.58
CA PHE A 344 -38.55 -13.46 -7.94
C PHE A 344 -38.92 -14.90 -8.34
N ARG A 345 -40.22 -15.15 -8.58
CA ARG A 345 -40.74 -16.45 -9.02
C ARG A 345 -40.22 -16.78 -10.43
N ARG A 346 -39.72 -18.01 -10.60
CA ARG A 346 -39.30 -18.62 -11.88
C ARG A 346 -40.51 -18.79 -12.81
N GLY A 347 -40.49 -18.11 -13.95
CA GLY A 347 -41.23 -18.50 -15.15
C GLY A 347 -40.26 -19.14 -16.15
N SER A 348 -40.62 -20.31 -16.67
CA SER A 348 -39.84 -21.11 -17.62
C SER A 348 -39.63 -20.35 -18.93
N GLY A 349 -38.41 -19.86 -19.15
CA GLY A 349 -37.92 -19.34 -20.43
C GLY A 349 -36.42 -19.64 -20.53
N THR A 350 -35.92 -19.93 -21.73
CA THR A 350 -34.49 -20.19 -21.93
C THR A 350 -33.71 -18.87 -21.92
N TYR A 351 -32.64 -18.83 -21.12
CA TYR A 351 -31.75 -17.67 -20.99
C TYR A 351 -30.36 -18.06 -21.51
N PHE A 352 -29.75 -17.23 -22.35
CA PHE A 352 -28.32 -17.35 -22.70
C PHE A 352 -27.57 -16.19 -22.04
N MET A 353 -26.58 -16.48 -21.20
CA MET A 353 -25.86 -15.50 -20.35
C MET A 353 -26.77 -14.52 -19.57
N GLY A 354 -27.92 -15.00 -19.08
CA GLY A 354 -28.80 -14.22 -18.21
C GLY A 354 -29.75 -13.23 -18.89
N MET A 355 -29.78 -13.16 -20.23
CA MET A 355 -30.84 -12.44 -20.98
C MET A 355 -31.92 -13.41 -21.49
N PRO A 356 -33.21 -13.07 -21.40
CA PRO A 356 -34.30 -13.90 -21.93
C PRO A 356 -34.25 -13.89 -23.46
N VAL A 357 -34.09 -15.08 -24.06
CA VAL A 357 -34.11 -15.25 -25.51
C VAL A 357 -35.57 -15.34 -25.94
N LYS A 358 -36.08 -14.32 -26.64
CA LYS A 358 -37.40 -14.41 -27.27
C LYS A 358 -37.28 -15.25 -28.55
N PRO A 359 -38.01 -16.36 -28.71
CA PRO A 359 -38.03 -17.07 -29.98
C PRO A 359 -38.82 -16.26 -31.00
N SER A 360 -38.21 -16.04 -32.17
CA SER A 360 -38.85 -15.46 -33.35
C SER A 360 -39.78 -16.49 -33.99
N THR A 361 -41.09 -16.40 -33.76
CA THR A 361 -42.07 -17.19 -34.51
C THR A 361 -42.34 -16.52 -35.84
N ALA A 362 -41.83 -17.16 -36.90
CA ALA A 362 -42.19 -16.90 -38.29
C ALA A 362 -43.60 -17.44 -38.60
N THR A 363 -44.26 -16.74 -39.51
CA THR A 363 -45.54 -16.95 -40.18
C THR A 363 -45.87 -18.40 -40.53
N LYS A 364 -47.14 -18.81 -40.37
CA LYS A 364 -47.85 -19.71 -41.30
C LYS A 364 -49.37 -19.53 -41.20
N GLU A 365 -49.98 -19.35 -42.37
CA GLU A 365 -51.41 -19.28 -42.68
C GLU A 365 -52.10 -20.62 -42.37
N ASP A 366 -53.38 -20.59 -41.94
CA ASP A 366 -54.47 -21.28 -42.66
C ASP A 366 -55.88 -21.00 -42.09
N ARG A 367 -56.75 -20.57 -43.01
CA ARG A 367 -58.18 -20.87 -43.25
C ARG A 367 -59.22 -21.13 -42.12
N GLN A 368 -60.29 -20.31 -42.23
CA GLN A 368 -61.73 -20.64 -42.37
C GLN A 368 -62.54 -21.30 -41.24
N GLN A 369 -63.77 -20.74 -41.12
CA GLN A 369 -65.02 -21.30 -40.55
C GLN A 369 -65.04 -21.44 -39.00
N ASP A 370 -66.02 -20.91 -38.25
CA ASP A 370 -67.46 -20.86 -38.50
C ASP A 370 -68.16 -19.64 -37.88
N SER A 371 -69.24 -19.27 -38.55
CA SER A 371 -70.28 -18.32 -38.16
C SER A 371 -71.32 -18.90 -37.19
N ASN A 372 -71.87 -18.01 -36.36
CA ASN A 372 -73.14 -18.07 -35.62
C ASN A 372 -73.23 -19.04 -34.42
N ILE A 373 -73.65 -18.51 -33.27
CA ILE A 373 -75.01 -18.65 -32.70
C ILE A 373 -75.06 -18.07 -31.26
N ASN A 374 -76.11 -17.29 -31.00
CA ASN A 374 -76.74 -16.91 -29.72
C ASN A 374 -76.19 -15.75 -28.87
N GLY A 375 -76.96 -14.64 -28.94
CA GLY A 375 -77.08 -13.63 -27.89
C GLY A 375 -78.39 -12.87 -28.08
N SER A 376 -79.48 -13.40 -27.53
CA SER A 376 -80.80 -12.77 -27.48
C SER A 376 -80.76 -11.52 -26.60
N THR A 377 -81.08 -10.36 -27.17
CA THR A 377 -82.06 -9.36 -26.68
C THR A 377 -82.09 -8.16 -27.61
#